data_AF-X1F3E1-F1
#
_entry.id   AF-X1F3E1-F1
#
_cell.length_a   1.000
_cell.length_b   1.000
_cell.length_c   1.000
_cell.angle_alpha   90.00
_cell.angle_beta   90.00
_cell.angle_gamma   90.00
#
_symmetry.space_group_name_H-M   'P 1'
#
loop_
_entity.id
_entity.type
_entity.pdbx_description
1 polymer ?
#
loop_
_entity_poly.entity_id
_entity_poly.type
_entity_poly.pdbx_seq_one_letter_code
_entity_poly.pdbx_strand_id
1 'polypeptide(L)' 'YISKVICGNCRYKGRIKIPTEIAIEEIPCPKCGLMELHHPSYFGIKEDAK' A
#
# COMPACT_ATOMS: atom_id res chain seq x y z
N TYR A 1 -10.06 6.10 4.90
CA TYR A 1 -10.69 4.86 4.38
C TYR A 1 -9.78 3.66 4.63
N ILE A 2 -10.27 2.42 4.53
CA ILE A 2 -9.42 1.21 4.62
C ILE A 2 -9.03 0.81 3.19
N SER A 3 -7.73 0.63 2.91
CA SER A 3 -7.29 0.11 1.62
C SER A 3 -6.27 -1.01 1.74
N LYS A 4 -6.19 -1.83 0.68
CA LYS A 4 -5.12 -2.81 0.48
C LYS A 4 -3.84 -2.06 0.09
N VAL A 5 -2.72 -2.45 0.68
CA VAL A 5 -1.40 -1.89 0.40
C VAL A 5 -0.37 -2.98 0.23
N ILE A 6 0.68 -2.67 -0.53
CA ILE A 6 1.87 -3.49 -0.68
C ILE A 6 3.11 -2.62 -0.47
N CYS A 7 4.09 -3.12 0.27
CA CYS A 7 5.38 -2.45 0.45
C CYS A 7 6.35 -2.85 -0.68
N GLY A 8 6.92 -1.88 -1.39
CA GLY A 8 7.93 -2.09 -2.43
C GLY A 8 9.21 -2.73 -1.90
N ASN A 9 9.67 -2.31 -0.73
CA ASN A 9 10.89 -2.82 -0.11
C ASN A 9 10.74 -4.24 0.48
N CYS A 10 9.89 -4.42 1.50
CA CYS A 10 9.82 -5.69 2.25
C CYS A 10 8.74 -6.65 1.77
N ARG A 11 8.02 -6.30 0.69
CA ARG A 11 6.90 -7.07 0.12
C ARG A 11 5.77 -7.38 1.10
N TYR A 12 5.65 -6.62 2.19
CA TYR A 12 4.49 -6.67 3.08
C TYR A 12 3.22 -6.41 2.29
N LYS A 13 2.16 -7.21 2.53
CA LYS A 13 0.83 -7.03 1.94
C LYS A 13 -0.17 -7.00 3.08
N GLY A 14 -1.05 -6.00 3.10
CA GLY A 14 -2.03 -5.87 4.18
C GLY A 14 -3.13 -4.88 3.87
N ARG A 15 -4.03 -4.69 4.85
CA ARG A 15 -5.03 -3.63 4.81
C ARG A 15 -4.70 -2.63 5.91
N ILE A 16 -4.64 -1.35 5.57
CA ILE A 16 -4.38 -0.26 6.52
C ILE A 16 -5.45 0.81 6.41
N LYS A 17 -5.63 1.58 7.50
CA LYS A 17 -6.50 2.75 7.51
C LYS A 17 -5.68 3.95 7.02
N ILE A 18 -6.04 4.47 5.85
CA ILE A 18 -5.44 5.67 5.25
C ILE A 18 -6.32 6.87 5.62
N PRO A 19 -5.79 7.89 6.31
CA PRO A 19 -6.51 9.14 6.53
C PRO A 19 -6.88 9.80 5.20
N THR A 20 -8.03 10.45 5.12
CA THR A 20 -8.58 10.97 3.85
C THR A 20 -7.68 12.04 3.20
N GLU A 21 -6.82 12.68 3.98
CA GLU A 21 -5.94 13.77 3.56
C GLU A 21 -4.47 13.37 3.45
N ILE A 22 -4.14 12.08 3.57
CA ILE A 22 -2.75 11.59 3.55
C ILE A 22 -2.57 10.62 2.38
N ALA A 23 -1.51 10.81 1.60
CA ALA A 23 -1.16 9.89 0.53
C ALA A 23 -0.59 8.58 1.10
N ILE A 24 -0.83 7.46 0.42
CA ILE A 24 -0.37 6.13 0.88
C ILE A 24 1.17 6.09 1.00
N GLU A 25 1.85 6.81 0.12
CA GLU A 25 3.31 6.92 0.05
C GLU A 25 3.90 7.63 1.28
N GLU A 26 3.11 8.43 2.00
CA GLU A 26 3.52 9.09 3.24
C GLU A 26 3.35 8.21 4.48
N ILE A 27 2.71 7.04 4.33
CA ILE A 27 2.48 6.11 5.43
C ILE A 27 3.67 5.14 5.53
N PRO A 28 4.34 5.04 6.68
CA PRO A 28 5.42 4.08 6.87
C PRO A 28 4.90 2.64 6.87
N CYS A 29 5.65 1.74 6.26
CA CYS A 29 5.34 0.32 6.27
C CYS A 29 5.33 -0.22 7.71
N PRO A 30 4.27 -0.92 8.17
CA PRO A 30 4.20 -1.45 9.53
C PRO A 30 5.22 -2.58 9.80
N LYS A 31 5.88 -3.11 8.76
CA LYS A 31 6.86 -4.19 8.88
C LYS A 31 8.32 -3.71 8.83
N CYS A 32 8.65 -2.78 7.93
CA CYS A 32 10.02 -2.31 7.74
C CYS A 32 10.23 -0.83 8.07
N GLY A 33 9.18 -0.08 8.37
CA GLY A 33 9.24 1.35 8.70
C GLY A 33 9.48 2.28 7.51
N LEU A 34 9.79 1.77 6.32
CA LEU A 34 10.03 2.60 5.13
C LEU A 34 8.73 3.10 4.49
N MET A 35 8.80 4.31 3.93
CA MET A 35 7.74 4.99 3.18
C MET A 35 7.67 4.48 1.73
N GLU A 36 7.50 3.16 1.61
CA GLU A 36 7.44 2.45 0.33
C GLU A 36 6.10 1.70 0.20
N LEU A 37 5.04 2.24 0.80
CA LEU A 37 3.70 1.67 0.70
C LEU A 37 3.02 2.21 -0.56
N HIS A 38 2.52 1.29 -1.39
CA HIS A 38 1.75 1.63 -2.57
C HIS A 38 0.46 0.82 -2.63
N HIS A 39 -0.47 1.32 -3.44
CA HIS A 39 -1.65 0.54 -3.80
C HIS A 39 -1.24 -0.67 -4.66
N PRO A 40 -1.85 -1.85 -4.50
CA PRO A 40 -1.52 -3.03 -5.31
C PRO A 40 -1.62 -2.79 -6.82
N SER A 41 -2.51 -1.88 -7.24
CA SER A 41 -2.67 -1.46 -8.62
C SER A 41 -1.46 -0.68 -9.19
N TYR A 42 -0.65 -0.04 -8.33
CA TYR A 42 0.55 0.69 -8.73
C TYR A 42 1.59 -0.21 -9.43
N PHE A 43 1.71 -1.47 -8.96
CA PHE A 43 2.66 -2.44 -9.50
C PHE A 43 2.21 -3.06 -10.83
N GLY A 44 1.15 -2.54 -11.47
CA GLY A 44 0.63 -3.10 -12.72
C GLY A 44 0.12 -4.53 -12.58
N ILE A 45 -0.16 -4.97 -11.34
CA ILE A 45 -0.92 -6.20 -11.09
C ILE A 45 -2.34 -5.84 -11.49
N LYS A 46 -2.63 -5.97 -12.79
CA LYS A 46 -4.00 -5.90 -13.32
C LYS A 46 -4.80 -6.88 -12.47
N GLU A 47 -5.77 -6.37 -11.71
CA GLU A 47 -6.84 -7.23 -11.22
C GLU A 47 -7.42 -7.85 -12.48
N ASP A 48 -7.23 -9.17 -12.66
CA ASP A 48 -7.91 -9.93 -13.70
C ASP A 48 -9.38 -9.55 -13.62
N ALA A 49 -9.82 -8.80 -14.63
CA ALA A 49 -11.20 -8.40 -14.81
C ALA A 49 -12.00 -9.69 -14.95
N LYS A 50 -12.77 -10.02 -13.92
CA LYS A 50 -13.73 -11.12 -13.94
C LYS A 50 -15.08 -10.60 -14.41
#